data_AF-A0A6G3Z8B8-F1
#
_entry.id   AF-A0A6G3Z8B8-F1
#
_cell.length_a   1.000
_cell.length_b   1.000
_cell.length_c   1.000
_cell.angle_alpha   90.00
_cell.angle_beta   90.00
_cell.angle_gamma   90.00
#
_symmetry.space_group_name_H-M   'P 1'
#
loop_
_entity.id
_entity.type
_entity.pdbx_description
1 polymer ?
#
loop_
_entity_poly.entity_id
_entity_poly.type
_entity_poly.pdbx_seq_one_letter_code
_entity_poly.pdbx_strand_id
1 'polypeptide(L)'
;SIKPKGAMRRPNLCTNKPWKNSILLRESLDTPVDGNGDGVAEITTQLTGEVFPLIDFAHNAGLQVHPYTLRDEERFLTLNPDGTPQTTGDEFRQLIEIGADGFFTDFPETGRIVVEQFETAEEFANLRGSRGYEGMAFSPDRQTLYPMLEGTVFGDPEASLRIYEFDVATSAFQGLVGLYQMEAANHAIGDFTPINENEYLVIERDGLQREAAEFKKIFKVDLSQVDAEGFVEKTEVVDLLNIADPDDLNGDGETTFTFPFVTIEDVLVIDENTLLVANDNNYPFSIGRDFTGAEIDNNEVILVGLEDSLQLDLRLGEGSLTRDITQGTREDEILAGGINGDDFIFGSDGNDVLRGDLNSRDSQVGIGDDDTIFGEGGSDRIGGKGGNDALFGGEGDDAIWGDDGDDILRGGLGNDTLIGDDNSGGSGTDTFVLAAGEGTDTITDFEINLDFIGLADGLTFGSLSFGGEAIAFGSETLAILQGVDTATLTESSFVMV
;
A
#
# COMPACT_ATOMS: atom_id res chain seq x y z
N SER A 1 -74.37 0.58 -21.06
CA SER A 1 -74.68 -0.56 -21.97
C SER A 1 -73.63 -0.58 -23.06
N ILE A 2 -73.00 -1.72 -23.33
CA ILE A 2 -72.45 -2.13 -24.63
C ILE A 2 -72.06 -3.62 -24.50
N LYS A 3 -72.56 -4.45 -25.42
CA LYS A 3 -72.26 -5.89 -25.58
C LYS A 3 -70.94 -6.08 -26.37
N PRO A 4 -70.27 -7.24 -26.26
CA PRO A 4 -68.94 -7.47 -26.83
C PRO A 4 -68.98 -7.80 -28.32
N LYS A 5 -67.90 -7.48 -29.05
CA LYS A 5 -67.64 -7.97 -30.40
C LYS A 5 -66.24 -8.58 -30.47
N GLY A 6 -66.19 -9.80 -30.97
CA GLY A 6 -65.10 -10.28 -31.83
C GLY A 6 -63.93 -10.92 -31.13
N ALA A 7 -63.95 -12.25 -31.08
CA ALA A 7 -62.83 -13.09 -30.68
C ALA A 7 -61.64 -12.97 -31.65
N MET A 8 -60.42 -13.07 -31.13
CA MET A 8 -59.30 -13.67 -31.84
C MET A 8 -58.63 -14.68 -30.91
N ARG A 9 -58.64 -15.96 -31.31
CA ARG A 9 -57.96 -17.07 -30.64
C ARG A 9 -56.63 -17.33 -31.34
N ARG A 10 -55.57 -17.54 -30.54
CA ARG A 10 -54.48 -18.56 -30.60
C ARG A 10 -53.14 -17.96 -30.09
N PRO A 11 -52.17 -18.77 -29.62
CA PRO A 11 -52.26 -19.92 -28.71
C PRO A 11 -51.24 -19.85 -27.53
N ASN A 12 -51.55 -20.58 -26.46
CA ASN A 12 -50.68 -21.14 -25.40
C ASN A 12 -49.25 -20.58 -25.19
N LEU A 13 -49.06 -19.98 -24.02
CA LEU A 13 -47.98 -20.32 -23.09
C LEU A 13 -48.59 -20.30 -21.67
N CYS A 14 -48.81 -21.49 -21.11
CA CYS A 14 -49.09 -21.65 -19.69
C CYS A 14 -47.75 -21.70 -18.95
N THR A 15 -47.57 -20.83 -17.96
CA THR A 15 -46.95 -21.18 -16.66
C THR A 15 -47.34 -20.10 -15.64
N ASN A 16 -48.25 -20.47 -14.74
CA ASN A 16 -48.47 -19.96 -13.38
C ASN A 16 -47.66 -18.73 -12.93
N LYS A 17 -48.34 -17.58 -12.73
CA LYS A 17 -47.85 -16.46 -11.92
C LYS A 17 -48.89 -16.18 -10.81
N PRO A 18 -48.59 -16.36 -9.51
CA PRO A 18 -49.53 -15.97 -8.47
C PRO A 18 -49.76 -14.45 -8.47
N TRP A 19 -50.92 -14.06 -7.98
CA TRP A 19 -51.43 -12.70 -7.99
C TRP A 19 -52.12 -12.49 -6.65
N LYS A 20 -51.49 -11.76 -5.76
CA LYS A 20 -52.15 -10.98 -4.73
C LYS A 20 -51.68 -9.56 -5.03
N ASN A 21 -52.46 -8.67 -5.62
CA ASN A 21 -53.84 -8.40 -5.24
C ASN A 21 -54.54 -7.66 -6.38
N SER A 22 -55.19 -8.41 -7.25
CA SER A 22 -56.10 -7.82 -8.23
C SER A 22 -57.18 -8.82 -8.63
N ILE A 23 -58.12 -9.02 -7.71
CA ILE A 23 -59.48 -9.53 -7.95
C ILE A 23 -59.61 -11.05 -8.24
N LEU A 24 -59.59 -11.88 -7.18
CA LEU A 24 -60.34 -13.16 -7.00
C LEU A 24 -60.11 -13.78 -5.59
N LEU A 25 -60.89 -14.81 -5.24
CA LEU A 25 -61.13 -15.33 -3.89
C LEU A 25 -60.00 -16.24 -3.35
N ARG A 26 -59.67 -16.09 -2.07
CA ARG A 26 -58.85 -17.06 -1.30
C ARG A 26 -59.76 -18.16 -0.74
N GLU A 27 -59.26 -19.39 -0.66
CA GLU A 27 -59.89 -20.41 0.18
C GLU A 27 -58.97 -20.80 1.34
N SER A 28 -59.60 -21.24 2.43
CA SER A 28 -58.89 -21.70 3.63
C SER A 28 -58.27 -23.06 3.39
N LEU A 29 -57.08 -23.27 3.92
CA LEU A 29 -56.46 -24.58 4.03
C LEU A 29 -57.03 -25.31 5.25
N ASP A 30 -57.31 -26.61 5.10
CA ASP A 30 -57.76 -27.47 6.21
C ASP A 30 -56.64 -27.72 7.24
N THR A 31 -55.38 -27.53 6.84
CA THR A 31 -54.21 -27.66 7.71
C THR A 31 -53.22 -26.53 7.39
N PRO A 32 -52.80 -25.72 8.39
CA PRO A 32 -51.79 -24.69 8.18
C PRO A 32 -50.44 -25.28 7.73
N VAL A 33 -49.65 -24.50 6.98
CA VAL A 33 -48.30 -24.87 6.50
C VAL A 33 -47.26 -23.96 7.14
N ASP A 34 -46.16 -24.55 7.59
CA ASP A 34 -44.96 -23.84 8.09
C ASP A 34 -44.11 -23.45 6.88
N GLY A 35 -44.07 -22.15 6.60
CA GLY A 35 -43.42 -21.58 5.45
C GLY A 35 -41.98 -21.16 5.69
N ASN A 36 -41.59 -20.91 6.94
CA ASN A 36 -40.27 -20.40 7.30
C ASN A 36 -39.36 -21.48 7.94
N GLY A 37 -39.91 -22.65 8.27
CA GLY A 37 -39.18 -23.78 8.84
C GLY A 37 -38.89 -23.65 10.34
N ASP A 38 -39.57 -22.77 11.05
CA ASP A 38 -39.38 -22.52 12.50
C ASP A 38 -40.16 -23.51 13.39
N GLY A 39 -40.94 -24.41 12.78
CA GLY A 39 -41.78 -25.38 13.46
C GLY A 39 -43.19 -24.88 13.80
N VAL A 40 -43.57 -23.67 13.38
CA VAL A 40 -44.88 -23.04 13.61
C VAL A 40 -45.59 -22.82 12.27
N ALA A 41 -46.65 -23.61 12.02
CA ALA A 41 -47.41 -23.50 10.79
C ALA A 41 -48.41 -22.33 10.79
N GLU A 42 -48.11 -21.26 10.04
CA GLU A 42 -48.91 -20.03 10.02
C GLU A 42 -49.63 -19.74 8.68
N ILE A 43 -49.27 -20.41 7.57
CA ILE A 43 -49.92 -20.21 6.27
C ILE A 43 -51.25 -20.96 6.21
N THR A 44 -52.37 -20.23 6.06
CA THR A 44 -53.73 -20.78 6.19
C THR A 44 -54.60 -20.64 4.93
N THR A 45 -54.06 -20.14 3.82
CA THR A 45 -54.86 -19.87 2.60
C THR A 45 -54.13 -20.20 1.30
N GLN A 46 -54.90 -20.60 0.29
CA GLN A 46 -54.43 -20.79 -1.09
C GLN A 46 -55.29 -20.00 -2.11
N LEU A 47 -54.77 -19.80 -3.32
CA LEU A 47 -55.44 -19.07 -4.40
C LEU A 47 -56.48 -19.95 -5.12
N THR A 48 -57.65 -19.39 -5.45
CA THR A 48 -58.67 -20.07 -6.26
C THR A 48 -58.86 -19.41 -7.63
N GLY A 49 -58.62 -20.16 -8.71
CA GLY A 49 -59.05 -19.80 -10.07
C GLY A 49 -58.12 -18.92 -10.93
N GLU A 50 -58.67 -18.46 -12.07
CA GLU A 50 -57.96 -17.65 -13.08
C GLU A 50 -57.66 -16.22 -12.63
N VAL A 51 -56.48 -15.72 -12.96
CA VAL A 51 -55.98 -14.39 -12.59
C VAL A 51 -56.65 -13.28 -13.41
N PHE A 52 -57.06 -12.17 -12.80
CA PHE A 52 -57.46 -10.96 -13.53
C PHE A 52 -56.24 -10.04 -13.76
N PRO A 53 -55.86 -9.71 -15.02
CA PRO A 53 -54.63 -8.97 -15.31
C PRO A 53 -54.81 -7.45 -15.15
N LEU A 54 -55.04 -7.00 -13.92
CA LEU A 54 -55.36 -5.60 -13.63
C LEU A 54 -54.25 -4.63 -14.04
N ILE A 55 -52.99 -5.00 -13.88
CA ILE A 55 -51.84 -4.15 -14.24
C ILE A 55 -51.82 -3.88 -15.73
N ASP A 56 -51.96 -4.93 -16.55
CA ASP A 56 -52.08 -4.79 -18.00
C ASP A 56 -53.25 -3.87 -18.39
N PHE A 57 -54.40 -3.98 -17.71
CA PHE A 57 -55.54 -3.10 -17.98
C PHE A 57 -55.30 -1.65 -17.55
N ALA A 58 -54.67 -1.43 -16.39
CA ALA A 58 -54.33 -0.11 -15.90
C ALA A 58 -53.35 0.59 -16.86
N HIS A 59 -52.29 -0.11 -17.28
CA HIS A 59 -51.32 0.39 -18.25
C HIS A 59 -51.96 0.68 -19.60
N ASN A 60 -52.82 -0.21 -20.11
CA ASN A 60 -53.58 0.03 -21.35
C ASN A 60 -54.54 1.23 -21.24
N ALA A 61 -54.94 1.61 -20.03
CA ALA A 61 -55.73 2.81 -19.76
C ALA A 61 -54.88 4.06 -19.47
N GLY A 62 -53.55 3.96 -19.51
CA GLY A 62 -52.61 5.03 -19.18
C GLY A 62 -52.50 5.34 -17.69
N LEU A 63 -52.84 4.37 -16.83
CA LEU A 63 -52.81 4.49 -15.37
C LEU A 63 -51.64 3.70 -14.79
N GLN A 64 -51.02 4.25 -13.74
CA GLN A 64 -50.02 3.54 -12.94
C GLN A 64 -50.69 2.72 -11.83
N VAL A 65 -50.08 1.61 -11.47
CA VAL A 65 -50.49 0.74 -10.36
C VAL A 65 -49.43 0.77 -9.27
N HIS A 66 -49.85 1.24 -8.10
CA HIS A 66 -49.00 1.28 -6.91
C HIS A 66 -49.74 0.59 -5.75
N PRO A 67 -49.41 -0.67 -5.40
CA PRO A 67 -49.99 -1.35 -4.25
C PRO A 67 -49.69 -0.58 -2.96
N TYR A 68 -50.68 -0.51 -2.06
CA TYR A 68 -50.56 0.16 -0.77
C TYR A 68 -50.29 -0.86 0.33
N THR A 69 -49.12 -0.71 0.97
CA THR A 69 -48.53 -1.48 2.08
C THR A 69 -48.51 -2.99 1.92
N LEU A 70 -47.31 -3.53 1.70
CA LEU A 70 -47.04 -4.97 1.76
C LEU A 70 -46.72 -5.41 3.20
N ARG A 71 -47.19 -6.61 3.56
CA ARG A 71 -47.03 -7.24 4.87
C ARG A 71 -45.98 -8.32 4.74
N ASP A 72 -44.95 -8.30 5.59
CA ASP A 72 -43.86 -9.26 5.55
C ASP A 72 -44.04 -10.46 6.47
N GLU A 73 -45.11 -10.48 7.28
CA GLU A 73 -45.35 -11.56 8.22
C GLU A 73 -45.95 -12.79 7.53
N GLU A 74 -45.45 -13.96 7.88
CA GLU A 74 -45.76 -15.25 7.25
C GLU A 74 -47.25 -15.55 7.11
N ARG A 75 -48.04 -15.24 8.13
CA ARG A 75 -49.51 -15.38 8.12
C ARG A 75 -50.24 -14.64 6.98
N PHE A 76 -49.57 -13.68 6.33
CA PHE A 76 -50.13 -12.92 5.20
C PHE A 76 -49.63 -13.41 3.84
N LEU A 77 -48.56 -14.21 3.81
CA LEU A 77 -48.03 -14.90 2.64
C LEU A 77 -49.00 -16.00 2.16
N THR A 78 -48.70 -16.64 1.03
CA THR A 78 -49.51 -17.75 0.49
C THR A 78 -48.61 -18.82 -0.10
N LEU A 79 -49.20 -19.89 -0.65
CA LEU A 79 -48.43 -20.90 -1.37
C LEU A 79 -48.27 -20.50 -2.83
N ASN A 80 -47.10 -20.79 -3.38
CA ASN A 80 -46.85 -20.80 -4.81
C ASN A 80 -47.75 -21.85 -5.50
N PRO A 81 -47.95 -21.76 -6.83
CA PRO A 81 -48.85 -22.64 -7.55
C PRO A 81 -48.42 -24.12 -7.58
N ASP A 82 -47.17 -24.40 -7.23
CA ASP A 82 -46.63 -25.75 -7.03
C ASP A 82 -46.81 -26.27 -5.60
N GLY A 83 -47.40 -25.48 -4.71
CA GLY A 83 -47.66 -25.81 -3.31
C GLY A 83 -46.53 -25.44 -2.35
N THR A 84 -45.43 -24.83 -2.83
CA THR A 84 -44.33 -24.38 -1.96
C THR A 84 -44.69 -23.08 -1.24
N PRO A 85 -44.17 -22.82 -0.02
CA PRO A 85 -44.34 -21.54 0.65
C PRO A 85 -43.76 -20.38 -0.17
N GLN A 86 -44.51 -19.29 -0.30
CA GLN A 86 -43.98 -18.04 -0.84
C GLN A 86 -43.14 -17.35 0.24
N THR A 87 -41.96 -16.85 -0.11
CA THR A 87 -41.21 -15.93 0.76
C THR A 87 -41.60 -14.49 0.50
N THR A 88 -41.33 -13.59 1.44
CA THR A 88 -41.62 -12.17 1.26
C THR A 88 -40.86 -11.57 0.07
N GLY A 89 -39.60 -11.97 -0.15
CA GLY A 89 -38.83 -11.55 -1.32
C GLY A 89 -39.47 -12.00 -2.65
N ASP A 90 -40.05 -13.20 -2.69
CA ASP A 90 -40.73 -13.72 -3.89
C ASP A 90 -42.01 -12.95 -4.23
N GLU A 91 -42.77 -12.49 -3.23
CA GLU A 91 -43.99 -11.67 -3.44
C GLU A 91 -43.66 -10.33 -4.09
N PHE A 92 -42.60 -9.66 -3.62
CA PHE A 92 -42.15 -8.39 -4.18
C PHE A 92 -41.56 -8.56 -5.59
N ARG A 93 -40.72 -9.59 -5.81
CA ARG A 93 -40.15 -9.88 -7.15
C ARG A 93 -41.26 -10.07 -8.18
N GLN A 94 -42.28 -10.84 -7.80
CA GLN A 94 -43.44 -11.07 -8.63
C GLN A 94 -44.16 -9.77 -9.02
N LEU A 95 -44.39 -8.85 -8.08
CA LEU A 95 -45.07 -7.57 -8.35
C LEU A 95 -44.33 -6.74 -9.40
N ILE A 96 -43.00 -6.75 -9.37
CA ILE A 96 -42.16 -6.08 -10.36
C ILE A 96 -42.25 -6.79 -11.71
N GLU A 97 -42.13 -8.12 -11.74
CA GLU A 97 -42.21 -8.91 -12.98
C GLU A 97 -43.55 -8.81 -13.71
N ILE A 98 -44.64 -8.53 -12.99
CA ILE A 98 -45.96 -8.31 -13.58
C ILE A 98 -46.22 -6.84 -13.93
N GLY A 99 -45.25 -5.94 -13.69
CA GLY A 99 -45.28 -4.55 -14.13
C GLY A 99 -45.90 -3.56 -13.14
N ALA A 100 -45.91 -3.81 -11.83
CA ALA A 100 -46.31 -2.77 -10.88
C ALA A 100 -45.37 -1.55 -10.99
N ASP A 101 -45.92 -0.34 -11.03
CA ASP A 101 -45.17 0.90 -11.26
C ASP A 101 -44.45 1.43 -10.00
N GLY A 102 -44.77 0.87 -8.85
CA GLY A 102 -44.15 1.16 -7.56
C GLY A 102 -44.80 0.36 -6.45
N PHE A 103 -44.19 0.31 -5.27
CA PHE A 103 -44.71 -0.40 -4.11
C PHE A 103 -44.35 0.35 -2.82
N PHE A 104 -45.20 0.26 -1.81
CA PHE A 104 -44.98 0.84 -0.48
C PHE A 104 -44.77 -0.28 0.53
N THR A 105 -43.71 -0.21 1.32
CA THR A 105 -43.43 -1.18 2.39
C THR A 105 -43.10 -0.46 3.70
N ASP A 106 -43.69 -0.94 4.79
CA ASP A 106 -43.31 -0.54 6.16
C ASP A 106 -42.09 -1.33 6.66
N PHE A 107 -41.60 -2.28 5.86
CA PHE A 107 -40.51 -3.21 6.16
C PHE A 107 -39.34 -2.98 5.19
N PRO A 108 -38.39 -2.08 5.54
CA PRO A 108 -37.35 -1.63 4.63
C PRO A 108 -36.36 -2.72 4.23
N GLU A 109 -36.10 -3.69 5.11
CA GLU A 109 -35.16 -4.80 4.87
C GLU A 109 -35.64 -5.73 3.74
N THR A 110 -36.93 -6.00 3.68
CA THR A 110 -37.55 -6.78 2.60
C THR A 110 -37.50 -6.04 1.27
N GLY A 111 -37.75 -4.72 1.28
CA GLY A 111 -37.64 -3.88 0.09
C GLY A 111 -36.22 -3.88 -0.48
N ARG A 112 -35.21 -3.87 0.40
CA ARG A 112 -33.78 -3.95 0.06
C ARG A 112 -33.45 -5.23 -0.72
N ILE A 113 -33.80 -6.41 -0.20
CA ILE A 113 -33.52 -7.73 -0.83
C ILE A 113 -34.03 -7.81 -2.28
N VAL A 114 -35.14 -7.14 -2.57
CA VAL A 114 -35.78 -7.18 -3.88
C VAL A 114 -35.11 -6.21 -4.83
N VAL A 115 -34.84 -4.97 -4.40
CA VAL A 115 -34.07 -4.00 -5.20
C VAL A 115 -32.72 -4.59 -5.61
N GLU A 116 -32.04 -5.27 -4.68
CA GLU A 116 -30.77 -5.97 -4.89
C GLU A 116 -30.81 -7.07 -5.97
N GLN A 117 -31.99 -7.55 -6.36
CA GLN A 117 -32.15 -8.58 -7.38
C GLN A 117 -32.52 -8.04 -8.76
N PHE A 118 -32.88 -6.76 -8.87
CA PHE A 118 -33.20 -6.08 -10.13
C PHE A 118 -32.09 -5.14 -10.61
N GLU A 119 -31.06 -4.93 -9.80
CA GLU A 119 -29.83 -4.28 -10.24
C GLU A 119 -29.07 -5.26 -11.15
N THR A 120 -29.07 -4.96 -12.45
CA THR A 120 -28.29 -5.69 -13.43
C THR A 120 -26.82 -5.57 -13.07
N ALA A 121 -26.22 -6.69 -12.66
CA ALA A 121 -24.79 -6.98 -12.58
C ALA A 121 -23.85 -5.89 -13.14
N GLU A 122 -23.61 -4.85 -12.34
CA GLU A 122 -22.44 -3.97 -12.38
C GLU A 122 -22.26 -3.41 -10.97
N GLU A 123 -21.13 -3.77 -10.36
CA GLU A 123 -20.54 -3.21 -9.14
C GLU A 123 -21.30 -3.38 -7.81
N PHE A 124 -21.10 -4.55 -7.19
CA PHE A 124 -21.24 -4.66 -5.74
C PHE A 124 -20.11 -3.88 -5.06
N ALA A 125 -20.33 -2.60 -4.76
CA ALA A 125 -19.45 -1.88 -3.84
C ALA A 125 -19.75 -2.34 -2.40
N ASN A 126 -19.13 -3.45 -1.95
CA ASN A 126 -19.12 -3.86 -0.54
C ASN A 126 -18.01 -3.16 0.26
N LEU A 127 -17.67 -1.89 -0.03
CA LEU A 127 -16.75 -1.10 0.81
C LEU A 127 -17.13 -1.11 2.30
N ARG A 128 -18.41 -1.38 2.64
CA ARG A 128 -18.83 -1.59 4.04
C ARG A 128 -18.41 -2.95 4.62
N GLY A 129 -18.23 -3.97 3.77
CA GLY A 129 -17.78 -5.32 4.11
C GLY A 129 -16.27 -5.52 4.00
N SER A 130 -15.52 -4.55 3.48
CA SER A 130 -14.05 -4.54 3.50
C SER A 130 -13.45 -4.24 4.87
N ARG A 131 -14.31 -4.07 5.89
CA ARG A 131 -14.00 -3.85 7.31
C ARG A 131 -13.19 -2.58 7.65
N GLY A 132 -12.79 -1.81 6.64
CA GLY A 132 -12.10 -0.54 6.80
C GLY A 132 -10.67 -0.64 6.33
N TYR A 133 -9.83 0.29 6.79
CA TYR A 133 -8.39 0.23 6.60
C TYR A 133 -7.76 -0.42 7.84
N GLU A 134 -6.93 -1.43 7.63
CA GLU A 134 -6.14 -2.07 8.70
C GLU A 134 -4.73 -1.49 8.71
N GLY A 135 -4.12 -1.36 7.53
CA GLY A 135 -2.79 -0.78 7.35
C GLY A 135 -2.85 0.62 6.76
N MET A 136 -1.93 1.48 7.19
CA MET A 136 -1.72 2.80 6.59
C MET A 136 -0.25 3.16 6.64
N ALA A 137 0.38 3.19 5.47
CA ALA A 137 1.74 3.71 5.31
C ALA A 137 1.70 5.16 4.81
N PHE A 138 2.84 5.86 4.91
CA PHE A 138 3.09 7.15 4.30
C PHE A 138 4.36 7.07 3.45
N SER A 139 4.42 7.80 2.34
CA SER A 139 5.66 8.00 1.58
C SER A 139 6.68 8.74 2.46
N PRO A 140 8.00 8.51 2.30
CA PRO A 140 9.01 9.18 3.11
C PRO A 140 8.90 10.72 3.12
N ASP A 141 8.47 11.32 2.01
CA ASP A 141 8.17 12.76 1.87
C ASP A 141 6.92 13.27 2.63
N ARG A 142 6.12 12.34 3.17
CA ARG A 142 4.85 12.54 3.87
C ARG A 142 3.78 13.27 3.04
N GLN A 143 3.92 13.33 1.72
CA GLN A 143 2.92 13.91 0.81
C GLN A 143 1.84 12.89 0.43
N THR A 144 2.14 11.60 0.54
CA THR A 144 1.23 10.52 0.15
C THR A 144 0.96 9.59 1.33
N LEU A 145 -0.30 9.17 1.46
CA LEU A 145 -0.71 8.08 2.34
C LEU A 145 -1.17 6.90 1.50
N TYR A 146 -0.83 5.69 1.94
CA TYR A 146 -1.21 4.44 1.31
C TYR A 146 -2.12 3.62 2.23
N PRO A 147 -3.42 3.91 2.28
CA PRO A 147 -4.35 3.13 3.08
C PRO A 147 -4.66 1.79 2.40
N MET A 148 -4.52 0.71 3.15
CA MET A 148 -4.78 -0.67 2.73
C MET A 148 -6.00 -1.25 3.44
N LEU A 149 -6.92 -1.88 2.69
CA LEU A 149 -8.14 -2.46 3.25
C LEU A 149 -7.85 -3.71 4.09
N GLU A 150 -8.64 -3.92 5.16
CA GLU A 150 -8.58 -5.16 5.97
C GLU A 150 -9.25 -6.35 5.25
N GLY A 151 -10.27 -6.10 4.43
CA GLY A 151 -11.09 -7.14 3.81
C GLY A 151 -11.28 -6.97 2.31
N THR A 152 -11.47 -8.11 1.64
CA THR A 152 -11.68 -8.21 0.18
C THR A 152 -12.93 -7.45 -0.29
N VAL A 153 -12.83 -6.82 -1.46
CA VAL A 153 -13.99 -6.20 -2.13
C VAL A 153 -14.58 -7.18 -3.15
N PHE A 154 -15.90 -7.23 -3.26
CA PHE A 154 -16.58 -8.11 -4.21
C PHE A 154 -16.18 -7.75 -5.64
N GLY A 155 -15.82 -8.76 -6.43
CA GLY A 155 -15.37 -8.59 -7.81
C GLY A 155 -13.85 -8.50 -7.95
N ASP A 156 -13.14 -8.29 -6.84
CA ASP A 156 -11.69 -8.45 -6.82
C ASP A 156 -11.33 -9.95 -6.88
N PRO A 157 -10.08 -10.27 -7.28
CA PRO A 157 -9.53 -11.60 -7.11
C PRO A 157 -9.71 -12.18 -5.69
N GLU A 158 -9.65 -13.51 -5.58
CA GLU A 158 -9.76 -14.16 -4.28
C GLU A 158 -8.58 -13.80 -3.38
N ALA A 159 -8.87 -13.53 -2.10
CA ALA A 159 -7.85 -13.21 -1.09
C ALA A 159 -6.99 -11.98 -1.44
N SER A 160 -7.55 -10.98 -2.14
CA SER A 160 -6.85 -9.73 -2.44
C SER A 160 -7.36 -8.54 -1.64
N LEU A 161 -6.45 -7.68 -1.19
CA LEU A 161 -6.76 -6.43 -0.49
C LEU A 161 -6.34 -5.24 -1.34
N ARG A 162 -7.16 -4.19 -1.39
CA ARG A 162 -6.86 -2.98 -2.16
C ARG A 162 -5.94 -2.04 -1.40
N ILE A 163 -4.95 -1.49 -2.10
CA ILE A 163 -4.08 -0.40 -1.64
C ILE A 163 -4.42 0.84 -2.46
N TYR A 164 -4.78 1.92 -1.78
CA TYR A 164 -5.10 3.20 -2.44
C TYR A 164 -3.98 4.20 -2.27
N GLU A 165 -4.00 5.24 -3.09
CA GLU A 165 -3.18 6.43 -2.94
C GLU A 165 -4.05 7.59 -2.47
N PHE A 166 -3.58 8.31 -1.46
CA PHE A 166 -4.21 9.51 -0.94
C PHE A 166 -3.18 10.63 -0.87
N ASP A 167 -3.44 11.70 -1.62
CA ASP A 167 -2.61 12.90 -1.63
C ASP A 167 -2.99 13.79 -0.44
N VAL A 168 -2.00 14.08 0.41
CA VAL A 168 -2.19 14.83 1.65
C VAL A 168 -2.50 16.30 1.37
N ALA A 169 -1.81 16.91 0.42
CA ALA A 169 -1.91 18.34 0.11
C ALA A 169 -3.30 18.75 -0.39
N THR A 170 -3.87 17.96 -1.29
CA THR A 170 -5.21 18.14 -1.86
C THR A 170 -6.30 17.44 -1.05
N SER A 171 -5.90 16.57 -0.11
CA SER A 171 -6.80 15.76 0.72
C SER A 171 -7.74 14.90 -0.13
N ALA A 172 -7.20 14.24 -1.15
CA ALA A 172 -7.97 13.50 -2.13
C ALA A 172 -7.37 12.12 -2.42
N PHE A 173 -8.25 11.12 -2.61
CA PHE A 173 -7.85 9.83 -3.16
C PHE A 173 -7.51 9.97 -4.64
N GLN A 174 -6.33 9.49 -5.03
CA GLN A 174 -5.86 9.49 -6.42
C GLN A 174 -6.28 8.23 -7.17
N GLY A 175 -6.47 7.12 -6.47
CA GLY A 175 -6.96 5.88 -7.07
C GLY A 175 -6.43 4.63 -6.38
N LEU A 176 -6.57 3.49 -7.07
CA LEU A 176 -5.99 2.22 -6.67
C LEU A 176 -4.52 2.18 -7.15
N VAL A 177 -3.60 1.89 -6.24
CA VAL A 177 -2.18 1.66 -6.57
C VAL A 177 -1.98 0.22 -7.00
N GLY A 178 -2.54 -0.72 -6.25
CA GLY A 178 -2.45 -2.14 -6.53
C GLY A 178 -3.22 -2.99 -5.54
N LEU A 179 -3.06 -4.31 -5.68
CA LEU A 179 -3.66 -5.33 -4.84
C LEU A 179 -2.57 -6.06 -4.05
N TYR A 180 -2.78 -6.22 -2.75
CA TYR A 180 -2.02 -7.14 -1.92
C TYR A 180 -2.62 -8.54 -2.02
N GLN A 181 -1.85 -9.54 -2.45
CA GLN A 181 -2.28 -10.94 -2.46
C GLN A 181 -2.01 -11.57 -1.08
N MET A 182 -3.07 -11.98 -0.38
CA MET A 182 -2.94 -12.77 0.85
C MET A 182 -2.67 -14.24 0.50
N GLU A 183 -1.93 -14.95 1.37
CA GLU A 183 -1.69 -16.39 1.23
C GLU A 183 -2.97 -17.21 1.40
N ALA A 184 -3.89 -16.74 2.24
CA ALA A 184 -5.21 -17.34 2.37
C ALA A 184 -6.29 -16.31 2.74
N ALA A 185 -7.51 -16.51 2.23
CA ALA A 185 -8.63 -15.58 2.42
C ALA A 185 -9.09 -15.41 3.88
N ASN A 186 -8.69 -16.31 4.78
CA ASN A 186 -9.00 -16.26 6.21
C ASN A 186 -7.84 -15.71 7.06
N HIS A 187 -6.72 -15.32 6.45
CA HIS A 187 -5.67 -14.60 7.14
C HIS A 187 -6.14 -13.19 7.50
N ALA A 188 -5.37 -12.54 8.35
CA ALA A 188 -5.49 -11.11 8.64
C ALA A 188 -4.15 -10.46 8.35
N ILE A 189 -4.22 -9.23 7.87
CA ILE A 189 -3.06 -8.35 7.83
C ILE A 189 -2.94 -7.58 9.15
N GLY A 190 -1.77 -7.02 9.40
CA GLY A 190 -1.53 -6.08 10.50
C GLY A 190 -0.94 -4.78 9.95
N ASP A 191 0.14 -4.34 10.57
CA ASP A 191 0.84 -3.10 10.26
C ASP A 191 1.28 -2.98 8.79
N PHE A 192 1.40 -1.74 8.32
CA PHE A 192 1.86 -1.38 6.98
C PHE A 192 2.91 -0.27 7.07
N THR A 193 4.18 -0.66 7.01
CA THR A 193 5.31 0.17 7.45
C THR A 193 6.17 0.60 6.27
N PRO A 194 6.52 1.88 6.12
CA PRO A 194 7.38 2.33 5.03
C PRO A 194 8.83 1.84 5.18
N ILE A 195 9.46 1.54 4.03
CA ILE A 195 10.90 1.29 3.90
C ILE A 195 11.53 2.39 3.05
N ASN A 196 10.94 2.70 1.89
CA ASN A 196 11.32 3.80 1.02
C ASN A 196 10.11 4.29 0.21
N GLU A 197 10.36 5.05 -0.87
CA GLU A 197 9.29 5.59 -1.73
C GLU A 197 8.33 4.51 -2.27
N ASN A 198 8.84 3.33 -2.58
CA ASN A 198 8.08 2.28 -3.27
C ASN A 198 7.89 1.01 -2.42
N GLU A 199 8.75 0.76 -1.45
CA GLU A 199 8.79 -0.47 -0.68
C GLU A 199 8.24 -0.31 0.74
N TYR A 200 7.47 -1.31 1.18
CA TYR A 200 6.76 -1.29 2.45
C TYR A 200 6.71 -2.70 3.07
N LEU A 201 6.65 -2.80 4.40
CA LEU A 201 6.45 -4.06 5.13
C LEU A 201 4.99 -4.25 5.49
N VAL A 202 4.47 -5.47 5.31
CA VAL A 202 3.12 -5.87 5.70
C VAL A 202 3.20 -7.12 6.57
N ILE A 203 2.53 -7.09 7.71
CA ILE A 203 2.32 -8.28 8.54
C ILE A 203 1.16 -9.10 7.97
N GLU A 204 1.31 -10.41 7.82
CA GLU A 204 0.22 -11.33 7.50
C GLU A 204 0.26 -12.54 8.45
N ARG A 205 -0.91 -12.94 8.97
CA ARG A 205 -1.02 -14.02 9.96
C ARG A 205 -2.33 -14.77 9.89
N ASP A 206 -2.34 -15.98 10.41
CA ASP A 206 -3.57 -16.69 10.76
C ASP A 206 -4.24 -16.12 12.04
N GLY A 207 -5.39 -16.69 12.38
CA GLY A 207 -6.12 -16.38 13.62
C GLY A 207 -5.71 -17.24 14.83
N LEU A 208 -4.57 -17.92 14.77
CA LEU A 208 -4.12 -18.92 15.75
C LEU A 208 -2.90 -18.41 16.54
N GLN A 209 -2.52 -19.13 17.61
CA GLN A 209 -1.46 -18.75 18.55
C GLN A 209 -0.78 -19.99 19.16
N ARG A 210 0.45 -19.82 19.66
CA ARG A 210 1.31 -20.91 20.17
C ARG A 210 1.42 -22.08 19.17
N GLU A 211 1.44 -23.32 19.66
CA GLU A 211 1.57 -24.56 18.88
C GLU A 211 0.47 -24.76 17.81
N ALA A 212 -0.65 -24.04 17.91
CA ALA A 212 -1.71 -24.10 16.91
C ALA A 212 -1.49 -23.15 15.74
N ALA A 213 -0.57 -22.17 15.85
CA ALA A 213 -0.26 -21.27 14.75
C ALA A 213 0.44 -22.01 13.61
N GLU A 214 -0.03 -21.77 12.39
CA GLU A 214 0.49 -22.36 11.16
C GLU A 214 1.09 -21.28 10.24
N PHE A 215 0.70 -20.00 10.40
CA PHE A 215 1.18 -18.93 9.54
C PHE A 215 1.31 -17.57 10.27
N LYS A 216 2.53 -17.00 10.31
CA LYS A 216 2.83 -15.63 10.75
C LYS A 216 4.08 -15.13 10.02
N LYS A 217 3.94 -14.15 9.12
CA LYS A 217 5.06 -13.66 8.31
C LYS A 217 5.03 -12.15 8.13
N ILE A 218 6.19 -11.59 7.84
CA ILE A 218 6.35 -10.21 7.38
C ILE A 218 6.78 -10.27 5.92
N PHE A 219 6.07 -9.54 5.08
CA PHE A 219 6.34 -9.42 3.65
C PHE A 219 6.78 -8.01 3.32
N LYS A 220 7.75 -7.87 2.41
CA LYS A 220 8.01 -6.63 1.69
C LYS A 220 7.12 -6.59 0.46
N VAL A 221 6.50 -5.44 0.21
CA VAL A 221 5.77 -5.16 -1.02
C VAL A 221 6.38 -3.97 -1.75
N ASP A 222 6.45 -4.04 -3.07
CA ASP A 222 6.93 -2.97 -3.94
C ASP A 222 5.76 -2.43 -4.78
N LEU A 223 5.32 -1.21 -4.48
CA LEU A 223 4.20 -0.55 -5.15
C LEU A 223 4.54 -0.09 -6.58
N SER A 224 5.82 0.00 -6.94
CA SER A 224 6.27 0.34 -8.29
C SER A 224 6.17 -0.85 -9.26
N GLN A 225 6.16 -2.07 -8.71
CA GLN A 225 6.07 -3.32 -9.48
C GLN A 225 4.68 -3.93 -9.35
N VAL A 226 3.82 -3.64 -10.34
CA VAL A 226 2.46 -4.18 -10.41
C VAL A 226 2.32 -5.11 -11.60
N ASP A 227 1.82 -6.33 -11.38
CA ASP A 227 1.61 -7.31 -12.43
C ASP A 227 0.39 -7.00 -13.32
N ALA A 228 0.15 -7.85 -14.33
CA ALA A 228 -0.93 -7.64 -15.29
C ALA A 228 -2.33 -7.81 -14.68
N GLU A 229 -2.42 -8.48 -13.54
CA GLU A 229 -3.63 -8.74 -12.77
C GLU A 229 -3.86 -7.66 -11.70
N GLY A 230 -2.90 -6.76 -11.50
CA GLY A 230 -2.98 -5.62 -10.59
C GLY A 230 -2.37 -5.88 -9.21
N PHE A 231 -1.65 -6.99 -9.00
CA PHE A 231 -1.00 -7.28 -7.73
C PHE A 231 0.37 -6.63 -7.63
N VAL A 232 0.66 -6.09 -6.46
CA VAL A 232 1.99 -5.58 -6.13
C VAL A 232 2.96 -6.73 -5.90
N GLU A 233 4.23 -6.56 -6.28
CA GLU A 233 5.27 -7.54 -5.98
C GLU A 233 5.36 -7.74 -4.47
N LYS A 234 5.40 -9.01 -4.03
CA LYS A 234 5.38 -9.42 -2.63
C LYS A 234 6.48 -10.44 -2.39
N THR A 235 7.41 -10.11 -1.48
CA THR A 235 8.55 -10.95 -1.10
C THR A 235 8.53 -11.22 0.39
N GLU A 236 8.74 -12.48 0.81
CA GLU A 236 8.86 -12.85 2.22
C GLU A 236 10.15 -12.29 2.81
N VAL A 237 10.06 -11.65 3.98
CA VAL A 237 11.21 -11.07 4.70
C VAL A 237 11.48 -11.83 5.99
N VAL A 238 10.44 -12.13 6.77
CA VAL A 238 10.57 -12.85 8.05
C VAL A 238 9.46 -13.89 8.20
N ASP A 239 9.84 -15.12 8.56
CA ASP A 239 8.93 -16.13 9.08
C ASP A 239 8.92 -16.08 10.62
N LEU A 240 7.88 -15.48 11.20
CA LEU A 240 7.78 -15.26 12.64
C LEU A 240 7.56 -16.56 13.43
N LEU A 241 7.32 -17.69 12.77
CA LEU A 241 7.27 -19.00 13.42
C LEU A 241 8.63 -19.69 13.46
N ASN A 242 9.64 -19.16 12.74
CA ASN A 242 10.94 -19.78 12.55
C ASN A 242 12.08 -18.74 12.56
N ILE A 243 12.20 -17.97 13.65
CA ILE A 243 13.25 -16.96 13.83
C ILE A 243 14.49 -17.63 14.43
N ALA A 244 15.69 -17.33 13.93
CA ALA A 244 16.92 -17.85 14.52
C ALA A 244 17.17 -17.22 15.91
N ASP A 245 17.37 -18.06 16.93
CA ASP A 245 17.73 -17.64 18.29
C ASP A 245 18.94 -18.45 18.81
N PRO A 246 20.13 -18.28 18.21
CA PRO A 246 21.30 -19.11 18.53
C PRO A 246 21.80 -18.95 19.97
N ASP A 247 21.41 -17.86 20.64
CA ASP A 247 21.84 -17.51 21.99
C ASP A 247 20.78 -17.83 23.06
N ASP A 248 19.64 -18.44 22.69
CA ASP A 248 18.54 -18.81 23.59
C ASP A 248 18.10 -17.59 24.43
N LEU A 249 17.82 -16.46 23.75
CA LEU A 249 17.53 -15.18 24.38
C LEU A 249 16.26 -15.24 25.23
N ASN A 250 15.32 -16.12 24.89
CA ASN A 250 14.10 -16.34 25.65
C ASN A 250 14.25 -17.41 26.77
N GLY A 251 15.33 -18.18 26.79
CA GLY A 251 15.66 -19.16 27.82
C GLY A 251 14.81 -20.43 27.79
N ASP A 252 14.24 -20.79 26.64
CA ASP A 252 13.46 -22.02 26.46
C ASP A 252 14.32 -23.26 26.11
N GLY A 253 15.59 -23.04 25.79
CA GLY A 253 16.57 -24.08 25.48
C GLY A 253 16.58 -24.53 24.02
N GLU A 254 15.79 -23.90 23.15
CA GLU A 254 15.80 -24.08 21.71
C GLU A 254 16.70 -23.02 21.04
N THR A 255 17.08 -23.24 19.78
CA THR A 255 17.85 -22.27 18.97
C THR A 255 17.01 -21.56 17.92
N THR A 256 15.69 -21.69 18.06
CA THR A 256 14.70 -21.14 17.13
C THR A 256 13.58 -20.58 17.98
N PHE A 257 13.27 -19.31 17.75
CA PHE A 257 12.19 -18.62 18.41
C PHE A 257 10.93 -18.63 17.54
N THR A 258 9.79 -18.96 18.15
CA THR A 258 8.46 -18.92 17.53
C THR A 258 7.64 -17.83 18.22
N PHE A 259 7.20 -16.82 17.46
CA PHE A 259 6.39 -15.72 18.00
C PHE A 259 5.00 -16.23 18.43
N PRO A 260 4.68 -16.23 19.74
CA PRO A 260 3.58 -17.05 20.25
C PRO A 260 2.20 -16.37 20.16
N PHE A 261 2.15 -15.07 19.84
CA PHE A 261 0.93 -14.26 19.91
C PHE A 261 0.13 -14.25 18.60
N VAL A 262 -1.19 -14.16 18.73
CA VAL A 262 -2.08 -13.91 17.58
C VAL A 262 -2.10 -12.44 17.20
N THR A 263 -2.08 -11.52 18.15
CA THR A 263 -1.97 -10.08 17.86
C THR A 263 -0.51 -9.77 17.53
N ILE A 264 -0.27 -9.17 16.37
CA ILE A 264 1.02 -8.59 15.98
C ILE A 264 0.61 -7.27 15.35
N GLU A 265 1.04 -6.18 15.95
CA GLU A 265 0.34 -4.89 15.80
C GLU A 265 1.29 -3.78 15.35
N ASP A 266 2.59 -4.05 15.39
CA ASP A 266 3.61 -3.08 15.02
C ASP A 266 4.83 -3.82 14.47
N VAL A 267 5.28 -3.39 13.30
CA VAL A 267 6.60 -3.69 12.75
C VAL A 267 7.26 -2.36 12.46
N LEU A 268 8.36 -2.08 13.16
CA LEU A 268 9.15 -0.88 12.98
C LEU A 268 10.49 -1.23 12.38
N VAL A 269 10.89 -0.53 11.31
CA VAL A 269 12.25 -0.61 10.78
C VAL A 269 13.16 0.23 11.70
N ILE A 270 14.11 -0.41 12.37
CA ILE A 270 15.06 0.26 13.28
C ILE A 270 16.26 0.77 12.48
N ASP A 271 16.76 -0.07 11.59
CA ASP A 271 17.83 0.21 10.63
C ASP A 271 17.66 -0.75 9.43
N GLU A 272 18.54 -0.66 8.44
CA GLU A 272 18.47 -1.46 7.22
C GLU A 272 18.56 -2.98 7.46
N ASN A 273 19.03 -3.42 8.63
CA ASN A 273 19.23 -4.83 8.97
C ASN A 273 18.38 -5.31 10.15
N THR A 274 17.56 -4.44 10.76
CA THR A 274 16.91 -4.74 12.03
C THR A 274 15.46 -4.28 12.05
N LEU A 275 14.56 -5.22 12.33
CA LEU A 275 13.15 -4.93 12.59
C LEU A 275 12.84 -5.05 14.09
N LEU A 276 12.01 -4.16 14.61
CA LEU A 276 11.30 -4.35 15.86
C LEU A 276 9.92 -4.90 15.54
N VAL A 277 9.55 -6.01 16.19
CA VAL A 277 8.22 -6.63 16.05
C VAL A 277 7.57 -6.63 17.42
N ALA A 278 6.38 -6.03 17.53
CA ALA A 278 5.65 -5.95 18.79
C ALA A 278 4.21 -6.44 18.65
N ASN A 279 3.67 -6.91 19.78
CA ASN A 279 2.26 -7.29 19.87
C ASN A 279 1.50 -6.42 20.87
N ASP A 280 0.19 -6.23 20.61
CA ASP A 280 -0.77 -5.72 21.60
C ASP A 280 -1.46 -6.89 22.30
N ASN A 281 -0.84 -7.42 23.35
CA ASN A 281 -1.41 -8.49 24.17
C ASN A 281 -2.11 -7.98 25.43
N ASN A 282 -2.69 -6.78 25.40
CA ASN A 282 -3.55 -6.29 26.48
C ASN A 282 -4.88 -7.09 26.61
N TYR A 283 -5.19 -7.98 25.66
CA TYR A 283 -6.41 -8.77 25.64
C TYR A 283 -6.39 -9.99 26.59
N PRO A 284 -7.46 -10.21 27.38
CA PRO A 284 -7.53 -11.30 28.37
C PRO A 284 -7.61 -12.72 27.78
N PHE A 285 -7.74 -12.85 26.46
CA PHE A 285 -7.76 -14.13 25.73
C PHE A 285 -6.46 -14.41 24.95
N SER A 286 -5.50 -13.47 24.96
CA SER A 286 -4.16 -13.72 24.41
C SER A 286 -3.49 -14.75 25.32
N ILE A 287 -3.26 -15.95 24.78
CA ILE A 287 -2.70 -17.04 25.60
C ILE A 287 -1.19 -17.07 25.51
N GLY A 288 -0.53 -16.25 24.68
CA GLY A 288 0.94 -16.23 24.53
C GLY A 288 1.69 -15.90 25.82
N ARG A 289 1.05 -15.16 26.74
CA ARG A 289 1.63 -14.77 28.04
C ARG A 289 1.75 -15.92 29.02
N ASP A 290 2.82 -15.92 29.81
CA ASP A 290 2.88 -16.69 31.06
C ASP A 290 2.18 -15.94 32.20
N PHE A 291 0.92 -16.27 32.46
CA PHE A 291 0.15 -15.72 33.59
C PHE A 291 0.52 -16.32 34.96
N THR A 292 1.49 -17.24 35.02
CA THR A 292 1.86 -17.98 36.23
C THR A 292 3.16 -17.49 36.88
N GLY A 293 3.98 -16.73 36.14
CA GLY A 293 5.22 -16.11 36.61
C GLY A 293 5.03 -14.74 37.29
N ALA A 294 6.04 -14.32 38.05
CA ALA A 294 6.15 -12.96 38.61
C ALA A 294 7.00 -12.02 37.73
N GLU A 295 7.43 -12.51 36.56
CA GLU A 295 8.38 -11.85 35.67
C GLU A 295 7.66 -11.24 34.46
N ILE A 296 8.27 -10.19 33.88
CA ILE A 296 7.79 -9.53 32.67
C ILE A 296 8.04 -10.48 31.49
N ASP A 297 7.05 -10.61 30.61
CA ASP A 297 7.17 -11.43 29.39
C ASP A 297 8.20 -10.77 28.45
N ASN A 298 9.30 -11.48 28.17
CA ASN A 298 10.46 -10.94 27.42
C ASN A 298 10.33 -11.10 25.91
N ASN A 299 9.18 -11.57 25.42
CA ASN A 299 8.89 -11.80 24.01
C ASN A 299 7.77 -10.88 23.48
N GLU A 300 7.33 -9.89 24.28
CA GLU A 300 6.28 -8.95 23.83
C GLU A 300 6.76 -8.03 22.70
N VAL A 301 8.05 -7.73 22.74
CA VAL A 301 8.77 -6.95 21.74
C VAL A 301 10.05 -7.69 21.44
N ILE A 302 10.31 -7.98 20.18
CA ILE A 302 11.55 -8.62 19.73
C ILE A 302 12.25 -7.76 18.69
N LEU A 303 13.57 -7.89 18.63
CA LEU A 303 14.37 -7.38 17.51
C LEU A 303 14.74 -8.56 16.63
N VAL A 304 14.48 -8.44 15.32
CA VAL A 304 14.77 -9.45 14.32
C VAL A 304 15.84 -8.90 13.38
N GLY A 305 16.99 -9.56 13.35
CA GLY A 305 18.02 -9.28 12.35
C GLY A 305 17.64 -9.89 11.00
N LEU A 306 17.88 -9.14 9.93
CA LEU A 306 17.58 -9.52 8.55
C LEU A 306 18.81 -10.14 7.88
N GLU A 307 18.58 -11.12 7.01
CA GLU A 307 19.65 -11.71 6.17
C GLU A 307 20.02 -10.78 5.00
N ASP A 308 19.01 -10.14 4.40
CA ASP A 308 19.16 -9.16 3.33
C ASP A 308 18.80 -7.76 3.86
N SER A 309 19.67 -6.78 3.60
CA SER A 309 19.43 -5.40 4.00
C SER A 309 18.28 -4.77 3.23
N LEU A 310 17.48 -3.96 3.91
CA LEU A 310 16.46 -3.11 3.31
C LEU A 310 17.10 -1.89 2.65
N GLN A 311 16.49 -1.38 1.58
CA GLN A 311 16.86 -0.09 1.01
C GLN A 311 16.13 1.02 1.79
N LEU A 312 16.56 1.27 3.03
CA LEU A 312 15.87 2.19 3.93
C LEU A 312 16.08 3.65 3.50
N ASP A 313 14.99 4.39 3.35
CA ASP A 313 15.01 5.81 3.08
C ASP A 313 15.36 6.61 4.34
N LEU A 314 16.36 7.47 4.21
CA LEU A 314 16.94 8.23 5.33
C LEU A 314 15.98 9.26 5.93
N ARG A 315 14.86 9.60 5.26
CA ARG A 315 13.82 10.48 5.81
C ARG A 315 12.94 9.77 6.84
N LEU A 316 12.96 8.44 6.88
CA LEU A 316 12.18 7.65 7.84
C LEU A 316 12.91 7.56 9.19
N GLY A 317 12.16 7.49 10.30
CA GLY A 317 12.72 7.36 11.65
C GLY A 317 13.26 8.64 12.29
N GLU A 318 13.43 9.72 11.53
CA GLU A 318 13.91 11.00 12.06
C GLU A 318 12.86 11.75 12.91
N GLY A 319 13.13 11.83 14.21
CA GLY A 319 12.23 12.34 15.24
C GLY A 319 12.63 13.66 15.93
N SER A 320 13.69 14.36 15.51
CA SER A 320 14.22 15.50 16.28
C SER A 320 14.89 16.63 15.48
N LEU A 321 14.13 17.71 15.22
CA LEU A 321 14.37 19.16 15.49
C LEU A 321 15.81 19.75 15.61
N THR A 322 16.88 19.15 15.09
CA THR A 322 18.20 19.80 14.96
C THR A 322 18.79 19.76 13.56
N ARG A 323 18.12 19.13 12.60
CA ARG A 323 18.52 19.11 11.19
C ARG A 323 17.36 19.65 10.36
N ASP A 324 17.56 20.70 9.57
CA ASP A 324 16.48 21.26 8.75
C ASP A 324 16.34 20.41 7.48
N ILE A 325 15.24 19.64 7.40
CA ILE A 325 14.91 18.90 6.18
C ILE A 325 14.30 19.88 5.19
N THR A 326 14.97 20.08 4.06
CA THR A 326 14.48 20.85 2.92
C THR A 326 14.19 19.91 1.77
N GLN A 327 12.92 19.85 1.35
CA GLN A 327 12.51 18.96 0.27
C GLN A 327 11.90 19.76 -0.89
N GLY A 328 12.37 19.44 -2.10
CA GLY A 328 11.88 19.95 -3.37
C GLY A 328 10.62 19.25 -3.87
N THR A 329 10.27 19.57 -5.10
CA THR A 329 9.10 19.07 -5.81
C THR A 329 9.55 18.35 -7.08
N ARG A 330 8.72 18.29 -8.12
CA ARG A 330 9.07 17.65 -9.40
C ARG A 330 9.47 18.67 -10.48
N GLU A 331 9.84 19.87 -10.05
CA GLU A 331 10.08 21.04 -10.89
C GLU A 331 11.43 21.66 -10.55
N ASP A 332 12.06 22.35 -11.50
CA ASP A 332 13.35 23.02 -11.26
C ASP A 332 13.26 24.06 -10.11
N GLU A 333 14.04 23.86 -9.05
CA GLU A 333 14.00 24.64 -7.82
C GLU A 333 15.37 25.15 -7.35
N ILE A 334 15.33 26.02 -6.33
CA ILE A 334 16.52 26.45 -5.60
C ILE A 334 16.26 26.19 -4.13
N LEU A 335 16.93 25.17 -3.58
CA LEU A 335 16.82 24.75 -2.18
C LEU A 335 18.09 25.16 -1.41
N ALA A 336 17.90 25.50 -0.14
CA ALA A 336 18.95 25.92 0.77
C ALA A 336 18.55 25.50 2.19
N GLY A 337 19.42 24.78 2.90
CA GLY A 337 19.12 24.24 4.23
C GLY A 337 19.04 25.33 5.29
N GLY A 338 20.05 26.21 5.37
CA GLY A 338 19.99 27.24 6.39
C GLY A 338 21.29 27.98 6.67
N ILE A 339 21.49 28.35 7.93
CA ILE A 339 22.76 28.84 8.49
C ILE A 339 23.06 28.20 9.84
N ASN A 340 22.24 27.23 10.26
CA ASN A 340 22.42 26.62 11.57
C ASN A 340 22.00 25.15 11.53
N GLY A 341 22.96 24.30 11.84
CA GLY A 341 22.80 22.87 11.95
C GLY A 341 22.95 22.17 10.61
N ASP A 342 23.39 20.93 10.68
CA ASP A 342 23.43 19.96 9.61
C ASP A 342 22.07 19.85 8.91
N ASP A 343 22.04 20.04 7.59
CA ASP A 343 20.83 20.08 6.78
C ASP A 343 20.67 18.82 5.93
N PHE A 344 19.41 18.44 5.69
CA PHE A 344 19.06 17.31 4.83
C PHE A 344 18.25 17.83 3.66
N ILE A 345 18.85 17.82 2.46
CA ILE A 345 18.25 18.45 1.29
C ILE A 345 17.96 17.40 0.23
N PHE A 346 16.70 17.34 -0.21
CA PHE A 346 16.24 16.44 -1.27
C PHE A 346 15.70 17.28 -2.42
N GLY A 347 16.33 17.20 -3.60
CA GLY A 347 15.91 17.91 -4.82
C GLY A 347 14.62 17.35 -5.41
N SER A 348 14.51 16.02 -5.44
CA SER A 348 13.44 15.29 -6.12
C SER A 348 13.57 15.34 -7.64
N ASP A 349 12.49 15.45 -8.42
CA ASP A 349 12.67 15.52 -9.89
C ASP A 349 12.89 16.98 -10.28
N GLY A 350 13.76 17.27 -11.25
CA GLY A 350 14.00 18.64 -11.71
C GLY A 350 15.48 18.90 -11.93
N ASN A 351 15.82 20.03 -12.54
CA ASN A 351 17.21 20.49 -12.62
C ASN A 351 17.41 21.55 -11.55
N ASP A 352 17.81 21.11 -10.38
CA ASP A 352 17.77 21.90 -9.17
C ASP A 352 19.08 22.62 -8.89
N VAL A 353 18.99 23.57 -7.96
CA VAL A 353 20.14 24.20 -7.33
C VAL A 353 20.04 23.96 -5.83
N LEU A 354 20.84 23.04 -5.32
CA LEU A 354 20.86 22.62 -3.93
C LEU A 354 22.08 23.22 -3.22
N ARG A 355 21.88 23.70 -1.99
CA ARG A 355 22.92 24.33 -1.18
C ARG A 355 22.74 23.90 0.25
N GLY A 356 23.77 23.34 0.88
CA GLY A 356 23.71 22.96 2.29
C GLY A 356 23.27 24.13 3.16
N ASP A 357 23.99 25.24 3.05
CA ASP A 357 23.65 26.50 3.72
C ASP A 357 22.89 27.53 2.86
N LEU A 358 23.07 28.82 3.18
CA LEU A 358 22.50 29.99 2.54
C LEU A 358 22.39 29.84 1.02
N ASN A 359 21.27 30.34 0.52
CA ASN A 359 21.02 30.55 -0.90
C ASN A 359 21.91 31.66 -1.50
N SER A 360 23.22 31.42 -1.50
CA SER A 360 24.29 32.27 -1.99
C SER A 360 25.23 31.45 -2.86
N ARG A 361 25.71 32.07 -3.92
CA ARG A 361 26.73 31.51 -4.82
C ARG A 361 28.15 31.71 -4.31
N ASP A 362 28.33 32.45 -3.22
CA ASP A 362 29.64 32.64 -2.61
C ASP A 362 30.05 31.36 -1.89
N SER A 363 31.27 30.90 -2.10
CA SER A 363 31.93 29.89 -1.26
C SER A 363 32.15 30.56 0.09
N GLN A 364 31.25 30.32 1.04
CA GLN A 364 31.34 30.96 2.35
C GLN A 364 32.42 30.25 3.17
N VAL A 365 33.68 30.53 2.85
CA VAL A 365 34.86 29.89 3.44
C VAL A 365 34.74 29.84 4.97
N GLY A 366 34.70 28.63 5.52
CA GLY A 366 34.62 28.31 6.95
C GLY A 366 33.30 28.66 7.65
N ILE A 367 32.20 28.82 6.91
CA ILE A 367 30.84 28.98 7.47
C ILE A 367 29.94 27.93 6.83
N GLY A 368 29.60 26.92 7.62
CA GLY A 368 28.63 25.88 7.31
C GLY A 368 28.70 24.74 8.34
N ASP A 369 27.73 23.85 8.30
CA ASP A 369 27.58 22.67 9.14
C ASP A 369 27.64 21.39 8.27
N ASP A 370 27.64 20.19 8.86
CA ASP A 370 27.86 18.95 8.09
C ASP A 370 26.54 18.53 7.39
N ASP A 371 26.40 18.78 6.09
CA ASP A 371 25.16 18.63 5.35
C ASP A 371 25.07 17.31 4.56
N THR A 372 23.84 16.86 4.30
CA THR A 372 23.56 15.72 3.43
C THR A 372 22.59 16.14 2.34
N ILE A 373 23.03 16.07 1.08
CA ILE A 373 22.27 16.59 -0.07
C ILE A 373 22.10 15.51 -1.13
N PHE A 374 20.85 15.28 -1.54
CA PHE A 374 20.44 14.38 -2.62
C PHE A 374 19.80 15.20 -3.74
N GLY A 375 20.38 15.19 -4.94
CA GLY A 375 19.77 15.74 -6.17
C GLY A 375 18.54 14.95 -6.59
N GLU A 376 18.65 13.62 -6.53
CA GLU A 376 17.65 12.66 -6.97
C GLU A 376 17.54 12.59 -8.50
N GLY A 377 16.64 13.31 -9.16
CA GLY A 377 16.39 13.14 -10.59
C GLY A 377 16.49 14.43 -11.40
N GLY A 378 17.47 14.53 -12.29
CA GLY A 378 17.66 15.62 -13.25
C GLY A 378 19.10 16.14 -13.22
N SER A 379 19.40 17.21 -13.97
CA SER A 379 20.76 17.76 -14.02
C SER A 379 20.94 18.89 -13.01
N ASP A 380 21.47 18.54 -11.85
CA ASP A 380 21.50 19.37 -10.66
C ASP A 380 22.78 20.19 -10.50
N ARG A 381 22.69 21.19 -9.63
CA ARG A 381 23.83 21.98 -9.15
C ARG A 381 23.86 21.94 -7.64
N ILE A 382 24.74 21.14 -7.08
CA ILE A 382 24.83 20.84 -5.65
C ILE A 382 26.07 21.50 -5.06
N GLY A 383 25.92 22.28 -3.98
CA GLY A 383 27.06 22.83 -3.25
C GLY A 383 26.95 22.56 -1.76
N GLY A 384 27.93 21.86 -1.19
CA GLY A 384 28.01 21.53 0.25
C GLY A 384 28.07 22.78 1.11
N LYS A 385 29.13 23.58 0.92
CA LYS A 385 29.43 24.91 1.52
C LYS A 385 30.58 24.81 2.51
N GLY A 386 30.31 24.76 3.80
CA GLY A 386 31.36 24.55 4.78
C GLY A 386 30.91 23.42 5.68
N GLY A 387 31.82 22.59 6.15
CA GLY A 387 31.43 21.36 6.86
C GLY A 387 31.84 20.14 6.06
N ASN A 388 31.75 18.96 6.66
CA ASN A 388 32.07 17.71 5.99
C ASN A 388 30.77 17.15 5.41
N ASP A 389 30.58 17.37 4.11
CA ASP A 389 29.30 17.17 3.46
C ASP A 389 29.23 15.81 2.75
N ALA A 390 28.01 15.27 2.65
CA ALA A 390 27.71 14.10 1.85
C ALA A 390 26.77 14.49 0.68
N LEU A 391 27.32 14.52 -0.53
CA LEU A 391 26.69 15.08 -1.72
C LEU A 391 26.46 14.01 -2.78
N PHE A 392 25.19 13.79 -3.12
CA PHE A 392 24.74 12.76 -4.07
C PHE A 392 23.95 13.42 -5.21
N GLY A 393 24.43 13.30 -6.44
CA GLY A 393 23.75 13.83 -7.63
C GLY A 393 22.46 13.07 -7.95
N GLY A 394 22.58 11.78 -8.26
CA GLY A 394 21.43 10.93 -8.57
C GLY A 394 21.38 10.59 -10.05
N GLU A 395 20.23 10.76 -10.71
CA GLU A 395 20.10 10.58 -12.16
C GLU A 395 20.28 11.90 -12.90
N GLY A 396 21.14 11.98 -13.92
CA GLY A 396 21.31 13.15 -14.77
C GLY A 396 22.78 13.57 -14.88
N ASP A 397 23.09 14.56 -15.71
CA ASP A 397 24.46 15.11 -15.74
C ASP A 397 24.57 16.25 -14.70
N ASP A 398 25.18 15.97 -13.56
CA ASP A 398 25.23 16.84 -12.37
C ASP A 398 26.51 17.68 -12.27
N ALA A 399 26.42 18.77 -11.51
CA ALA A 399 27.59 19.56 -11.11
C ALA A 399 27.61 19.70 -9.58
N ILE A 400 28.61 19.09 -8.94
CA ILE A 400 28.74 18.98 -7.49
C ILE A 400 30.01 19.68 -7.01
N TRP A 401 29.86 20.55 -6.01
CA TRP A 401 30.92 21.27 -5.32
C TRP A 401 30.90 20.90 -3.83
N GLY A 402 31.97 20.30 -3.31
CA GLY A 402 32.16 20.08 -1.86
C GLY A 402 32.26 21.41 -1.11
N ASP A 403 33.14 22.28 -1.62
CA ASP A 403 33.52 23.59 -1.06
C ASP A 403 34.56 23.49 0.07
N ASP A 404 34.22 23.71 1.35
CA ASP A 404 35.18 23.71 2.47
C ASP A 404 34.91 22.54 3.45
N GLY A 405 35.74 21.50 3.45
CA GLY A 405 35.66 20.42 4.46
C GLY A 405 36.07 19.08 3.89
N ASP A 406 36.00 18.01 4.68
CA ASP A 406 36.33 16.66 4.19
C ASP A 406 35.07 16.02 3.58
N ASP A 407 34.86 16.18 2.27
CA ASP A 407 33.57 15.88 1.64
C ASP A 407 33.49 14.50 0.97
N ILE A 408 32.28 13.97 0.83
CA ILE A 408 31.97 12.77 0.06
C ILE A 408 31.09 13.16 -1.13
N LEU A 409 31.57 12.97 -2.35
CA LEU A 409 30.87 13.33 -3.59
C LEU A 409 30.62 12.08 -4.43
N ARG A 410 29.34 11.81 -4.75
CA ARG A 410 28.93 10.77 -5.71
C ARG A 410 28.03 11.41 -6.77
N GLY A 411 28.45 11.36 -8.03
CA GLY A 411 27.66 11.84 -9.16
C GLY A 411 26.38 11.01 -9.34
N GLY A 412 26.53 9.71 -9.52
CA GLY A 412 25.40 8.80 -9.75
C GLY A 412 25.28 8.47 -11.23
N LEU A 413 24.07 8.25 -11.73
CA LEU A 413 23.83 7.92 -13.13
C LEU A 413 23.96 9.17 -14.01
N GLY A 414 25.05 9.34 -14.74
CA GLY A 414 25.32 10.58 -15.44
C GLY A 414 26.72 10.70 -16.02
N ASN A 415 27.02 11.85 -16.61
CA ASN A 415 28.41 12.27 -16.76
C ASN A 415 28.62 13.53 -15.93
N ASP A 416 29.05 13.32 -14.70
CA ASP A 416 28.98 14.36 -13.69
C ASP A 416 30.28 15.17 -13.63
N THR A 417 30.18 16.40 -13.12
CA THR A 417 31.34 17.23 -12.82
C THR A 417 31.48 17.34 -11.31
N LEU A 418 32.54 16.77 -10.76
CA LEU A 418 32.81 16.73 -9.33
C LEU A 418 34.01 17.63 -9.02
N ILE A 419 33.84 18.47 -8.01
CA ILE A 419 34.83 19.44 -7.54
C ILE A 419 34.87 19.35 -6.02
N GLY A 420 35.99 18.92 -5.47
CA GLY A 420 36.16 18.79 -4.02
C GLY A 420 36.18 20.17 -3.37
N ASP A 421 37.16 20.97 -3.77
CA ASP A 421 37.40 22.31 -3.24
C ASP A 421 37.10 23.40 -4.29
N ASP A 422 36.53 24.54 -3.86
CA ASP A 422 36.50 25.71 -4.75
C ASP A 422 37.90 26.36 -4.85
N ASN A 423 38.27 26.76 -6.07
CA ASN A 423 39.45 27.58 -6.38
C ASN A 423 39.47 28.96 -5.66
N SER A 424 38.45 29.27 -4.85
CA SER A 424 38.33 30.44 -3.99
C SER A 424 39.07 30.30 -2.66
N GLY A 425 39.56 29.11 -2.30
CA GLY A 425 40.38 28.87 -1.11
C GLY A 425 39.77 27.93 -0.08
N GLY A 426 38.85 27.05 -0.49
CA GLY A 426 38.47 25.88 0.29
C GLY A 426 39.62 24.90 0.48
N SER A 427 39.46 23.99 1.43
CA SER A 427 40.44 22.96 1.74
C SER A 427 39.75 21.77 2.38
N GLY A 428 40.01 20.59 1.86
CA GLY A 428 39.40 19.35 2.31
C GLY A 428 40.30 18.14 2.14
N THR A 429 39.91 17.02 2.72
CA THR A 429 40.33 15.69 2.29
C THR A 429 39.12 14.99 1.70
N ASP A 430 38.98 15.06 0.39
CA ASP A 430 37.73 14.67 -0.26
C ASP A 430 37.73 13.23 -0.74
N THR A 431 36.53 12.65 -0.84
CA THR A 431 36.30 11.33 -1.41
C THR A 431 35.35 11.40 -2.59
N PHE A 432 35.87 11.13 -3.79
CA PHE A 432 35.08 11.05 -5.02
C PHE A 432 34.68 9.59 -5.25
N VAL A 433 33.41 9.27 -5.07
CA VAL A 433 32.87 7.91 -5.11
C VAL A 433 32.55 7.52 -6.55
N LEU A 434 33.08 6.38 -6.99
CA LEU A 434 32.81 5.79 -8.30
C LEU A 434 32.11 4.44 -8.15
N ALA A 435 31.10 4.19 -8.99
CA ALA A 435 30.55 2.86 -9.23
C ALA A 435 30.55 2.50 -10.73
N ALA A 436 30.36 1.22 -11.03
CA ALA A 436 30.24 0.74 -12.41
C ALA A 436 28.81 0.89 -12.92
N GLY A 437 28.64 1.27 -14.20
CA GLY A 437 27.34 1.48 -14.82
C GLY A 437 26.71 2.85 -14.55
N GLU A 438 27.44 3.74 -13.89
CA GLU A 438 27.03 5.10 -13.56
C GLU A 438 27.35 6.12 -14.66
N GLY A 439 28.34 5.84 -15.52
CA GLY A 439 28.72 6.73 -16.61
C GLY A 439 30.17 7.20 -16.50
N THR A 440 30.46 8.42 -16.94
CA THR A 440 31.85 8.94 -16.97
C THR A 440 31.93 10.32 -16.34
N ASP A 441 32.43 10.35 -15.11
CA ASP A 441 32.57 11.59 -14.34
C ASP A 441 33.84 12.35 -14.71
N THR A 442 33.83 13.65 -14.46
CA THR A 442 34.98 14.53 -14.55
C THR A 442 35.28 15.12 -13.19
N ILE A 443 36.41 14.72 -12.60
CA ILE A 443 36.92 15.28 -11.34
C ILE A 443 37.94 16.35 -11.70
N THR A 444 37.73 17.59 -11.26
CA THR A 444 38.46 18.73 -11.85
C THR A 444 39.72 19.16 -11.08
N ASP A 445 39.85 18.77 -9.83
CA ASP A 445 40.79 19.34 -8.86
C ASP A 445 41.48 18.30 -7.94
N PHE A 446 41.27 17.00 -8.17
CA PHE A 446 41.84 15.91 -7.36
C PHE A 446 43.31 16.11 -6.96
N GLU A 447 43.56 16.14 -5.65
CA GLU A 447 44.86 16.34 -5.03
C GLU A 447 45.50 15.01 -4.58
N ILE A 448 46.56 14.59 -5.27
CA ILE A 448 47.25 13.34 -4.94
C ILE A 448 47.86 13.40 -3.52
N ASN A 449 47.56 12.39 -2.71
CA ASN A 449 47.96 12.21 -1.31
C ASN A 449 47.19 13.08 -0.31
N LEU A 450 46.19 13.82 -0.77
CA LEU A 450 45.19 14.44 0.08
C LEU A 450 43.88 13.69 -0.11
N ASP A 451 43.35 13.70 -1.34
CA ASP A 451 42.05 13.14 -1.68
C ASP A 451 42.08 11.64 -1.97
N PHE A 452 40.89 11.06 -1.98
CA PHE A 452 40.62 9.66 -2.22
C PHE A 452 39.61 9.44 -3.33
N ILE A 453 39.78 8.32 -4.03
CA ILE A 453 38.75 7.74 -4.88
C ILE A 453 38.03 6.66 -4.08
N GLY A 454 36.74 6.87 -3.83
CA GLY A 454 35.85 5.91 -3.21
C GLY A 454 35.44 4.81 -4.19
N LEU A 455 35.53 3.54 -3.77
CA LEU A 455 35.12 2.39 -4.57
C LEU A 455 33.82 1.80 -4.03
N ALA A 456 32.71 2.03 -4.74
CA ALA A 456 31.39 1.50 -4.41
C ALA A 456 31.05 0.24 -5.23
N ASP A 457 29.94 -0.41 -4.89
CA ASP A 457 29.29 -1.48 -5.67
C ASP A 457 30.22 -2.63 -6.12
N GLY A 458 31.12 -3.02 -5.21
CA GLY A 458 32.02 -4.16 -5.39
C GLY A 458 33.25 -3.86 -6.25
N LEU A 459 33.50 -2.60 -6.61
CA LEU A 459 34.76 -2.19 -7.20
C LEU A 459 35.91 -2.42 -6.22
N THR A 460 37.08 -2.77 -6.77
CA THR A 460 38.32 -2.92 -6.00
C THR A 460 39.48 -2.31 -6.76
N PHE A 461 40.52 -1.83 -6.08
CA PHE A 461 41.70 -1.26 -6.73
C PHE A 461 42.29 -2.19 -7.81
N GLY A 462 42.34 -3.49 -7.53
CA GLY A 462 42.85 -4.50 -8.45
C GLY A 462 41.97 -4.76 -9.68
N SER A 463 40.72 -4.28 -9.69
CA SER A 463 39.79 -4.41 -10.81
C SER A 463 39.86 -3.26 -11.82
N LEU A 464 40.53 -2.16 -11.46
CA LEU A 464 40.60 -0.95 -12.25
C LEU A 464 41.75 -0.96 -13.26
N SER A 465 41.61 -0.12 -14.29
CA SER A 465 42.63 0.19 -15.27
C SER A 465 42.84 1.69 -15.37
N PHE A 466 44.10 2.09 -15.57
CA PHE A 466 44.54 3.48 -15.54
C PHE A 466 45.16 3.85 -16.89
N GLY A 467 44.79 5.01 -17.45
CA GLY A 467 45.31 5.46 -18.73
C GLY A 467 45.19 6.97 -18.94
N GLY A 468 46.32 7.67 -18.91
CA GLY A 468 46.31 9.14 -19.01
C GLY A 468 45.61 9.73 -17.79
N GLU A 469 44.51 10.44 -18.01
CA GLU A 469 43.67 11.01 -16.95
C GLU A 469 42.51 10.08 -16.58
N ALA A 470 42.35 8.93 -17.24
CA ALA A 470 41.20 8.06 -17.08
C ALA A 470 41.40 6.96 -16.03
N ILE A 471 40.35 6.70 -15.25
CA ILE A 471 40.12 5.49 -14.46
C ILE A 471 38.99 4.70 -15.13
N ALA A 472 39.18 3.40 -15.33
CA ALA A 472 38.25 2.58 -16.09
C ALA A 472 38.05 1.18 -15.47
N PHE A 473 36.84 0.64 -15.59
CA PHE A 473 36.48 -0.73 -15.22
C PHE A 473 35.95 -1.47 -16.45
N GLY A 474 36.61 -2.56 -16.84
CA GLY A 474 36.28 -3.30 -18.06
C GLY A 474 36.43 -2.43 -19.32
N SER A 475 35.32 -2.10 -19.97
CA SER A 475 35.27 -1.21 -21.15
C SER A 475 34.74 0.18 -20.87
N GLU A 476 34.27 0.42 -19.64
CA GLU A 476 33.69 1.68 -19.19
C GLU A 476 34.80 2.56 -18.62
N THR A 477 34.75 3.86 -18.96
CA THR A 477 35.56 4.86 -18.28
C THR A 477 34.71 5.40 -17.14
N LEU A 478 35.15 5.20 -15.90
CA LEU A 478 34.40 5.63 -14.72
C LEU A 478 34.60 7.12 -14.47
N ALA A 479 35.86 7.58 -14.55
CA ALA A 479 36.18 8.98 -14.29
C ALA A 479 37.38 9.46 -15.10
N ILE A 480 37.40 10.78 -15.34
CA ILE A 480 38.52 11.55 -15.87
C ILE A 480 38.99 12.51 -14.76
N LEU A 481 40.22 12.33 -14.28
CA LEU A 481 40.84 13.20 -13.28
C LEU A 481 41.64 14.28 -14.01
N GLN A 482 41.03 15.44 -14.19
CA GLN A 482 41.57 16.51 -15.02
C GLN A 482 42.94 16.98 -14.52
N GLY A 483 43.97 16.90 -15.36
CA GLY A 483 45.32 17.33 -15.00
C GLY A 483 46.11 16.33 -14.13
N VAL A 484 45.53 15.17 -13.81
CA VAL A 484 46.17 14.12 -13.00
C VAL A 484 46.51 12.91 -13.87
N ASP A 485 47.78 12.52 -13.89
CA ASP A 485 48.18 11.26 -14.54
C ASP A 485 47.84 10.08 -13.62
N THR A 486 46.79 9.32 -13.96
CA THR A 486 46.27 8.22 -13.14
C THR A 486 47.27 7.09 -12.95
N ALA A 487 48.32 7.02 -13.78
CA ALA A 487 49.43 6.08 -13.59
C ALA A 487 50.27 6.37 -12.32
N THR A 488 50.08 7.55 -11.70
CA THR A 488 50.76 7.94 -10.46
C THR A 488 49.99 7.56 -9.19
N LEU A 489 48.73 7.18 -9.30
CA LEU A 489 47.92 6.76 -8.17
C LEU A 489 48.37 5.41 -7.63
N THR A 490 48.31 5.24 -6.32
CA THR A 490 48.58 3.97 -5.63
C THR A 490 47.35 3.50 -4.87
N GLU A 491 47.36 2.29 -4.35
CA GLU A 491 46.24 1.74 -3.56
C GLU A 491 45.83 2.66 -2.39
N SER A 492 46.76 3.44 -1.84
CA SER A 492 46.47 4.45 -0.80
C SER A 492 45.68 5.67 -1.29
N SER A 493 45.51 5.87 -2.59
CA SER A 493 44.63 6.89 -3.17
C SER A 493 43.18 6.43 -3.24
N PHE A 494 42.88 5.22 -2.75
CA PHE A 494 41.57 4.59 -2.85
C PHE A 494 41.07 4.16 -1.47
N VAL A 495 39.78 4.29 -1.25
CA VAL A 495 39.07 3.82 -0.06
C VAL A 495 37.86 2.99 -0.47
N MET A 496 37.49 2.01 0.35
CA MET A 496 36.22 1.30 0.18
C MET A 496 35.14 2.13 0.86
N VAL A 497 34.01 2.31 0.17
CA VAL A 497 32.87 3.08 0.66
C VAL A 497 31.70 2.14 0.90
#